data_AF-A0A7Y0L874-F1
#
_entry.id   AF-A0A7Y0L874-F1
#
_cell.length_a   1.000
_cell.length_b   1.000
_cell.length_c   1.000
_cell.angle_alpha   90.00
_cell.angle_beta   90.00
_cell.angle_gamma   90.00
#
_symmetry.space_group_name_H-M   'P 1'
#
loop_
_entity.id
_entity.type
_entity.pdbx_description
1 polymer ?
#
loop_
_entity_poly.entity_id
_entity_poly.type
_entity_poly.pdbx_seq_one_letter_code
_entity_poly.pdbx_strand_id
1 'polypeptide(L)' 'MTRVVLLGGGVGGSMVSNQLARELKSEIVRGEVEITVINASEVHV' A
#
# COMPACT_ATOMS: atom_id res chain seq x y z
N MET A 1 1.84 -15.36 -5.23
CA MET A 1 1.08 -14.29 -4.56
C MET A 1 2.01 -13.61 -3.57
N THR A 2 2.24 -12.32 -3.77
CA THR A 2 3.18 -11.49 -3.01
C THR A 2 2.41 -10.57 -2.08
N ARG A 3 2.81 -10.50 -0.81
CA ARG A 3 2.19 -9.62 0.18
C ARG A 3 3.16 -8.52 0.58
N VAL A 4 2.74 -7.28 0.42
CA VAL A 4 3.50 -6.10 0.82
C VAL A 4 2.78 -5.42 1.97
N VAL A 5 3.46 -5.27 3.10
CA VAL A 5 2.93 -4.59 4.28
C VAL A 5 3.71 -3.30 4.52
N LEU A 6 3.00 -2.18 4.55
CA LEU A 6 3.56 -0.89 4.92
C LEU A 6 3.15 -0.56 6.36
N LEU A 7 4.14 -0.35 7.23
CA LEU A 7 3.94 0.07 8.61
C LEU A 7 4.08 1.59 8.70
N GLY A 8 2.94 2.27 8.88
CA GLY A 8 2.83 3.73 8.92
C GLY A 8 2.07 4.29 7.72
N GLY A 9 1.02 5.06 8.01
CA GLY A 9 0.15 5.74 7.04
C GLY A 9 0.30 7.26 7.05
N GLY A 10 1.42 7.80 7.54
CA GLY A 10 1.76 9.22 7.41
C GLY A 10 2.20 9.60 5.99
N VAL A 11 2.64 10.84 5.76
CA VAL A 11 2.99 11.39 4.43
C VAL A 11 3.80 10.42 3.55
N GLY A 12 4.93 9.92 4.06
CA GLY A 12 5.78 8.99 3.31
C GLY A 12 5.10 7.64 3.04
N GLY A 13 4.41 7.08 4.03
CA GLY A 13 3.73 5.78 3.92
C GLY A 13 2.62 5.80 2.86
N SER A 14 1.80 6.85 2.85
CA SER A 14 0.73 7.01 1.86
C SER A 14 1.25 7.33 0.46
N MET A 15 2.34 8.09 0.33
CA MET A 15 2.95 8.31 -0.98
C MET A 15 3.47 7.01 -1.59
N VAL A 16 4.19 6.22 -0.81
CA VAL A 16 4.74 4.93 -1.25
C VAL A 16 3.62 3.93 -1.55
N SER A 17 2.61 3.80 -0.69
CA SER A 17 1.50 2.87 -0.94
C SER A 17 0.74 3.22 -2.21
N ASN A 18 0.45 4.51 -2.44
CA ASN A 18 -0.24 4.97 -3.63
C ASN A 18 0.60 4.78 -4.91
N GLN A 19 1.91 5.04 -4.83
CA GLN A 19 2.79 4.82 -5.98
C GLN A 19 2.88 3.34 -6.32
N LEU A 20 3.09 2.49 -5.31
CA LEU A 20 3.17 1.05 -5.49
C LEU A 20 1.87 0.46 -6.05
N ALA A 21 0.71 0.92 -5.57
CA ALA A 21 -0.59 0.50 -6.09
C ALA A 21 -0.81 0.91 -7.56
N ARG A 22 -0.26 2.05 -7.99
CA ARG A 22 -0.32 2.48 -9.40
C ARG A 22 0.57 1.63 -10.30
N GLU A 23 1.81 1.37 -9.87
CA GLU A 23 2.78 0.59 -10.63
C GLU A 23 2.40 -0.88 -10.75
N LEU A 24 1.83 -1.46 -9.69
CA LEU A 24 1.43 -2.88 -9.63
C LEU A 24 -0.06 -3.11 -9.91
N LYS A 25 -0.74 -2.16 -10.54
CA LYS A 25 -2.20 -2.24 -10.76
C LYS A 25 -2.61 -3.55 -11.44
N SER A 26 -1.83 -4.00 -12.41
CA SER A 26 -2.19 -5.18 -13.21
C SER A 26 -2.06 -6.48 -12.40
N GLU A 27 -1.03 -6.57 -11.57
CA GLU A 27 -0.71 -7.66 -10.66
C GLU A 27 -1.76 -7.74 -9.54
N ILE A 28 -2.15 -6.59 -8.99
CA ILE A 28 -3.22 -6.49 -7.99
C ILE A 28 -4.54 -7.00 -8.59
N VAL A 29 -4.90 -6.56 -9.81
CA VAL A 29 -6.11 -7.02 -10.49
C VAL A 29 -6.08 -8.52 -10.79
N ARG A 30 -4.91 -9.09 -11.10
CA ARG A 30 -4.72 -10.54 -11.27
C ARG A 30 -4.67 -11.31 -9.96
N GLY A 31 -4.72 -10.64 -8.79
CA GLY A 31 -4.61 -11.26 -7.47
C GLY A 31 -3.19 -11.76 -7.14
N GLU A 32 -2.19 -11.32 -7.90
CA GLU A 32 -0.79 -11.71 -7.71
C GLU A 32 -0.12 -10.92 -6.59
N VAL A 33 -0.61 -9.70 -6.32
CA VAL A 33 -0.08 -8.79 -5.30
C VAL A 33 -1.21 -8.30 -4.39
N GLU A 34 -0.93 -8.29 -3.09
CA GLU A 34 -1.78 -7.71 -2.04
C GLU A 34 -0.95 -6.68 -1.26
N ILE A 35 -1.45 -5.44 -1.17
CA ILE A 35 -0.80 -4.35 -0.43
C ILE A 35 -1.66 -4.00 0.77
N THR A 36 -1.10 -4.06 1.97
CA THR A 36 -1.76 -3.65 3.22
C THR A 36 -0.99 -2.51 3.87
N VAL A 37 -1.69 -1.45 4.26
CA VAL A 37 -1.12 -0.37 5.08
C VAL A 37 -1.67 -0.52 6.50
N ILE A 38 -0.78 -0.63 7.48
CA ILE A 38 -1.13 -0.65 8.89
C ILE A 38 -0.67 0.66 9.49
N ASN A 39 -1.59 1.44 10.06
CA ASN A 39 -1.27 2.69 10.73
C ASN A 39 -1.79 2.67 12.17
N ALA A 40 -1.11 3.39 13.06
CA ALA A 40 -1.52 3.50 14.47
C ALA A 40 -2.74 4.43 14.67
N SER A 41 -3.06 5.25 13.67
CA SER A 41 -4.19 6.20 13.67
C SER A 41 -4.90 6.16 12.31
N GLU A 42 -6.20 6.41 12.29
CA GLU A 42 -6.99 6.50 11.05
C GLU A 42 -6.74 7.79 10.25
N VAL A 43 -6.05 8.77 10.84
CA VAL A 43 -5.87 10.11 10.25
C VAL A 43 -4.52 10.24 9.56
N HIS A 44 -4.55 10.67 8.30
CA HIS A 44 -3.42 11.25 7.59
C HIS A 44 -3.42 12.77 7.80
N VAL A 45 -2.29 13.35 8.21
CA VAL A 45 -2.07 14.81 8.30
C VAL A 45 -1.17 15.25 7.15
#